data_AF-A0A517RIE7-F1
#
_entry.id   AF-A0A517RIE7-F1
#
_cell.length_a   1.000
_cell.length_b   1.000
_cell.length_c   1.000
_cell.angle_alpha   90.00
_cell.angle_beta   90.00
_cell.angle_gamma   90.00
#
_symmetry.space_group_name_H-M   'P 1'
#
loop_
_entity.id
_entity.type
_entity.pdbx_description
1 polymer ?
#
loop_
_entity_poly.entity_id
_entity_poly.type
_entity_poly.pdbx_seq_one_letter_code
_entity_poly.pdbx_strand_id
1 'polypeptide(L)'
;MNSAYHYLFDAILRSTLALGIAALIVRGLLLWIKPSSPRWHQAAWALVMLQGVIFLHYSVAIPWFPTDNTKNISFDSVHQENLNATPVNPTTNPSPVILTNSDLELVTRFNWFSLAASIWITGCGLIVLWWISAYIISAKRLRHSEPATETWAREWQAVLKQYDIRKPIPLHITHDAGPMLCLLLRGFRVFVPRQLWSDLTETERLAILHHELAHLWHGDIWKGFLARLVVCLHWFNPLAWWTLNKLDECAELLCDDEVLNNNPDAIADYARALFRIGSDSHQIHSPASAARGGKLYHRIRRILSPAPPERSMMKRTLLLLVPLLLLAINLFDFQLVAEEKTIQPESAPRQVAFAPPVTNEPREKMLTLSKEERFKYLSGTGLNIYEWDAGNLKLKSRGFGDQPSSLFSVVPVLTGLQPVDLDGNSRLWVNTKLGGDFIIRKGTSTEAIIEDLGSMLNHDLKLQVSLEFKKVDREVYVARGTFQPAPIGPAWRRPEDKSYLIYGKEGPEPDKLHFAESAGKFPDFLKAIGYRVGRPVLSEIKNPPQGSIGWRIYFDQSEHTTWENFPRNFAKNTQLVLQHVSEQTGLTFHEENREVRLLFLQDLGN
;
A
#
# COMPACT_ATOMS: atom_id res chain seq x y z
N MET A 1 -4.90 -5.87 -17.28
CA MET A 1 -3.89 -6.88 -16.87
C MET A 1 -2.88 -6.32 -15.88
N ASN A 2 -2.35 -5.10 -16.04
CA ASN A 2 -1.34 -4.55 -15.12
C ASN A 2 -1.77 -4.49 -13.64
N SER A 3 -3.04 -4.15 -13.31
CA SER A 3 -3.50 -4.05 -11.91
C SER A 3 -3.45 -5.37 -11.14
N ALA A 4 -3.74 -6.50 -11.78
CA ALA A 4 -3.74 -7.82 -11.13
C ALA A 4 -2.32 -8.28 -10.75
N TYR A 5 -1.32 -7.98 -11.60
CA TYR A 5 0.08 -8.29 -11.31
C TYR A 5 0.62 -7.46 -10.15
N HIS A 6 0.24 -6.18 -10.05
CA HIS A 6 0.62 -5.34 -8.91
C HIS A 6 0.04 -5.86 -7.60
N TYR A 7 -1.25 -6.19 -7.58
CA TYR A 7 -1.89 -6.75 -6.38
C TYR A 7 -1.24 -8.06 -5.93
N LEU A 8 -1.00 -8.98 -6.87
CA LEU A 8 -0.37 -10.26 -6.56
C LEU A 8 1.06 -10.08 -6.03
N PHE A 9 1.84 -9.17 -6.64
CA PHE A 9 3.21 -8.89 -6.21
C PHE A 9 3.25 -8.30 -4.79
N ASP A 10 2.41 -7.31 -4.51
CA ASP A 10 2.32 -6.69 -3.18
C ASP A 10 1.86 -7.71 -2.13
N ALA A 11 0.90 -8.57 -2.47
CA ALA A 11 0.43 -9.64 -1.58
C ALA A 11 1.53 -10.65 -1.28
N ILE A 12 2.31 -11.08 -2.27
CA ILE A 12 3.44 -12.01 -2.07
C ILE A 12 4.54 -11.34 -1.23
N LEU A 13 4.85 -10.07 -1.47
CA LEU A 13 5.87 -9.35 -0.72
C LEU A 13 5.48 -9.20 0.75
N ARG A 14 4.24 -8.77 1.03
CA ARG A 14 3.71 -8.62 2.39
C ARG A 14 3.66 -9.94 3.14
N SER A 15 3.10 -10.99 2.55
CA SER A 15 3.04 -12.33 3.17
C SER A 15 4.44 -12.92 3.41
N THR A 16 5.40 -12.67 2.51
CA THR A 16 6.81 -13.05 2.71
C THR A 16 7.41 -12.36 3.94
N LEU A 17 7.21 -11.04 4.06
CA LEU A 17 7.72 -10.27 5.20
C LEU A 17 7.05 -10.69 6.51
N ALA A 18 5.73 -10.88 6.50
CA ALA A 18 4.96 -11.31 7.67
C ALA A 18 5.38 -12.69 8.16
N LEU A 19 5.52 -13.66 7.26
CA LEU A 19 6.05 -14.99 7.59
C LEU A 19 7.45 -14.88 8.19
N GLY A 20 8.32 -14.08 7.59
CA GLY A 20 9.69 -13.88 8.07
C GLY A 20 9.75 -13.26 9.47
N ILE A 21 9.02 -12.18 9.70
CA ILE A 21 8.93 -11.50 11.00
C ILE A 21 8.34 -12.45 12.05
N ALA A 22 7.23 -13.12 11.73
CA ALA A 22 6.59 -14.07 12.64
C ALA A 22 7.53 -15.23 13.00
N ALA A 23 8.30 -15.75 12.04
CA ALA A 23 9.27 -16.82 12.29
C ALA A 23 10.36 -16.40 13.29
N LEU A 24 10.90 -15.19 13.15
CA LEU A 24 11.91 -14.65 14.06
C LEU A 24 11.35 -14.38 15.46
N ILE A 25 10.15 -13.79 15.55
CA ILE A 25 9.48 -13.52 16.83
C ILE A 25 9.16 -14.82 17.56
N VAL A 26 8.54 -15.79 16.88
CA VAL A 26 8.23 -17.10 17.48
C VAL A 26 9.50 -17.82 17.89
N ARG A 27 10.59 -17.74 17.12
CA ARG A 27 11.87 -18.29 17.57
C ARG A 27 12.37 -17.63 18.85
N GLY A 28 12.37 -16.30 18.92
CA GLY A 28 12.76 -15.57 20.12
C GLY A 28 11.92 -15.98 21.33
N LEU A 29 10.61 -16.11 21.11
CA LEU A 29 9.64 -16.54 22.13
C LEU A 29 9.94 -17.95 22.64
N LEU A 30 10.22 -18.90 21.74
CA LEU A 30 10.60 -20.27 22.09
C LEU A 30 11.92 -20.34 22.86
N LEU A 31 12.90 -19.49 22.51
CA LEU A 31 14.18 -19.41 23.22
C LEU A 31 14.05 -18.81 24.62
N TRP A 32 13.12 -17.87 24.80
CA TRP A 32 12.87 -17.20 26.08
C TRP A 32 12.01 -18.05 27.02
N ILE A 33 10.86 -18.53 26.54
CA ILE A 33 9.89 -19.27 27.34
C ILE A 33 10.35 -20.71 27.63
N LYS A 34 11.06 -21.31 26.67
CA LYS A 34 11.50 -22.72 26.67
C LYS A 34 10.37 -23.66 27.07
N PRO A 35 9.27 -23.74 26.29
CA PRO A 35 8.18 -24.66 26.61
C PRO A 35 8.68 -26.11 26.56
N SER A 36 8.15 -27.00 27.39
CA SER A 36 8.58 -28.40 27.37
C SER A 36 7.85 -29.26 26.34
N SER A 37 6.66 -28.85 25.88
CA SER A 37 5.82 -29.67 24.99
C SER A 37 5.93 -29.28 23.50
N PRO A 38 6.23 -30.23 22.60
CA PRO A 38 6.34 -30.00 21.15
C PRO A 38 5.03 -29.58 20.50
N ARG A 39 3.88 -29.97 21.06
CA ARG A 39 2.56 -29.61 20.51
C ARG A 39 2.39 -28.10 20.35
N TRP A 40 2.87 -27.34 21.33
CA TRP A 40 2.78 -25.89 21.30
C TRP A 40 3.82 -25.26 20.37
N HIS A 41 4.97 -25.91 20.18
CA HIS A 41 5.94 -25.50 19.17
C HIS A 41 5.36 -25.71 17.77
N GLN A 42 4.75 -26.88 17.50
CA GLN A 42 4.11 -27.18 16.23
C GLN A 42 2.98 -26.18 15.95
N ALA A 43 2.12 -25.91 16.93
CA ALA A 43 1.03 -24.95 16.77
C ALA A 43 1.54 -23.53 16.48
N ALA A 44 2.58 -23.06 17.17
CA ALA A 44 3.17 -21.75 16.91
C ALA A 44 3.77 -21.66 15.50
N TRP A 45 4.54 -22.67 15.08
CA TRP A 45 5.10 -22.71 13.72
C TRP A 45 4.04 -22.89 12.63
N ALA A 46 2.93 -23.55 12.93
CA ALA A 46 1.80 -23.66 12.02
C ALA A 46 1.14 -22.29 11.81
N LEU A 47 0.96 -21.50 12.88
CA LEU A 47 0.49 -20.11 12.77
C LEU A 47 1.47 -19.22 11.98
N VAL A 48 2.78 -19.44 12.10
CA VAL A 48 3.78 -18.76 11.26
C VAL A 48 3.60 -19.15 9.78
N MET A 49 3.37 -20.42 9.47
CA MET A 49 3.13 -20.84 8.08
C MET A 49 1.85 -20.24 7.51
N LEU A 50 0.79 -20.10 8.30
CA LEU A 50 -0.46 -19.49 7.85
C LEU A 50 -0.28 -18.04 7.38
N GLN A 51 0.72 -17.31 7.88
CA GLN A 51 1.08 -15.97 7.38
C GLN A 51 1.44 -15.97 5.89
N GLY A 52 2.03 -17.07 5.38
CA GLY A 52 2.42 -17.22 3.98
C GLY A 52 1.29 -17.67 3.05
N VAL A 53 0.07 -17.87 3.57
CA VAL A 53 -1.10 -18.29 2.77
C VAL A 53 -2.05 -17.12 2.54
N ILE A 54 -1.94 -16.07 3.35
CA ILE A 54 -2.83 -14.92 3.30
C ILE A 54 -2.39 -14.03 2.14
N PHE A 55 -2.97 -14.30 0.97
CA PHE A 55 -2.88 -13.42 -0.20
C PHE A 55 -4.09 -12.49 -0.30
N LEU A 56 -5.18 -12.83 0.40
CA LEU A 56 -6.42 -12.08 0.45
C LEU A 56 -6.46 -11.26 1.73
N HIS A 57 -6.39 -9.94 1.58
CA HIS A 57 -6.45 -8.99 2.69
C HIS A 57 -7.87 -8.48 2.80
N TYR A 58 -8.42 -8.49 4.01
CA TYR A 58 -9.73 -7.92 4.27
C TYR A 58 -9.55 -6.47 4.68
N SER A 59 -9.95 -5.55 3.81
CA SER A 59 -9.95 -4.13 4.14
C SER A 59 -11.09 -3.86 5.10
N VAL A 60 -10.76 -3.57 6.35
CA VAL A 60 -11.74 -3.12 7.35
C VAL A 60 -11.80 -1.61 7.25
N ALA A 61 -12.91 -1.12 6.72
CA ALA A 61 -13.28 0.28 6.77
C ALA A 61 -13.64 0.64 8.21
N ILE A 62 -12.74 1.33 8.93
CA ILE A 62 -13.06 1.92 10.23
C ILE A 62 -13.69 3.30 9.95
N PRO A 63 -14.99 3.50 10.24
CA PRO A 63 -15.64 4.80 10.15
C PRO A 63 -15.04 5.70 11.22
N TRP A 64 -14.09 6.55 10.82
CA TRP A 64 -13.34 7.37 11.77
C TRP A 64 -13.86 8.79 11.86
N PHE A 65 -14.56 9.29 10.83
CA PHE A 65 -15.33 10.55 10.83
C PHE A 65 -16.43 10.53 9.75
N PRO A 66 -17.56 11.23 9.93
CA PRO A 66 -18.54 11.43 8.86
C PRO A 66 -17.92 12.28 7.75
N THR A 67 -17.90 11.77 6.53
CA THR A 67 -17.71 12.62 5.35
C THR A 67 -18.91 12.42 4.44
N ASP A 68 -19.44 13.51 3.91
CA ASP A 68 -20.37 13.47 2.78
C ASP A 68 -19.62 12.97 1.54
N ASN A 69 -19.53 11.65 1.37
CA ASN A 69 -18.99 11.07 0.16
C ASN A 69 -20.11 10.89 -0.86
N THR A 70 -20.23 11.86 -1.77
CA THR A 70 -20.76 11.63 -3.11
C THR A 70 -19.86 10.61 -3.81
N LYS A 71 -20.15 9.31 -3.68
CA LYS A 71 -19.51 8.31 -4.54
C LYS A 71 -20.01 8.50 -5.98
N ASN A 72 -19.05 8.69 -6.86
CA ASN A 72 -19.19 8.57 -8.31
C ASN A 72 -19.98 7.29 -8.66
N ILE A 73 -21.11 7.50 -9.33
CA ILE A 73 -21.86 6.46 -10.01
C ILE A 73 -20.90 5.83 -11.03
N SER A 74 -20.56 4.55 -10.84
CA SER A 74 -19.91 3.75 -11.86
C SER A 74 -20.86 3.59 -13.04
N PHE A 75 -20.64 4.35 -14.12
CA PHE A 75 -21.33 4.17 -15.40
C PHE A 75 -20.66 3.05 -16.21
N ASP A 76 -20.62 1.84 -15.67
CA ASP A 76 -20.25 0.63 -16.42
C ASP A 76 -21.52 -0.20 -16.67
N SER A 77 -22.42 0.30 -17.53
CA SER A 77 -23.41 -0.53 -18.27
C SER A 77 -24.46 0.31 -19.00
N VAL A 78 -24.09 1.19 -19.94
CA VAL A 78 -25.08 1.69 -20.92
C VAL A 78 -24.40 1.98 -22.27
N HIS A 79 -24.91 1.31 -23.32
CA HIS A 79 -24.64 1.49 -24.76
C HIS A 79 -23.42 0.81 -25.40
N GLN A 80 -23.48 -0.52 -25.47
CA GLN A 80 -23.25 -1.20 -26.76
C GLN A 80 -24.56 -1.22 -27.54
N GLU A 81 -24.82 -0.21 -28.37
CA GLU A 81 -25.72 -0.36 -29.50
C GLU A 81 -25.48 0.74 -30.54
N ASN A 82 -25.29 0.28 -31.79
CA ASN A 82 -25.35 1.03 -33.05
C ASN A 82 -24.27 2.07 -33.37
N LEU A 83 -23.23 1.61 -34.08
CA LEU A 83 -22.57 2.39 -35.13
C LEU A 83 -22.39 1.53 -36.39
N ASN A 84 -23.48 1.34 -37.13
CA ASN A 84 -23.40 1.18 -38.59
C ASN A 84 -23.52 2.57 -39.21
N ALA A 85 -22.39 3.23 -39.41
CA ALA A 85 -22.29 4.39 -40.29
C ALA A 85 -21.06 4.21 -41.17
N THR A 86 -21.33 4.12 -42.48
CA THR A 86 -20.38 4.02 -43.59
C THR A 86 -19.29 5.10 -43.55
N PRO A 87 -18.04 4.79 -43.94
CA PRO A 87 -16.98 5.78 -44.02
C PRO A 87 -17.14 6.61 -45.30
N VAL A 88 -17.23 7.94 -45.15
CA VAL A 88 -17.02 8.89 -46.25
C VAL A 88 -15.55 9.30 -46.20
N ASN A 89 -14.82 9.03 -47.29
CA ASN A 89 -13.42 9.39 -47.48
C ASN A 89 -13.19 10.90 -47.37
N PRO A 90 -12.17 11.37 -46.63
CA PRO A 90 -11.64 12.71 -46.82
C PRO A 90 -10.57 12.73 -47.92
N THR A 91 -10.76 13.67 -48.83
CA THR A 91 -9.82 14.08 -49.88
C THR A 91 -8.50 14.61 -49.31
N THR A 92 -7.44 14.30 -50.04
CA THR A 92 -6.02 14.58 -49.82
C THR A 92 -5.67 16.07 -49.83
N ASN A 93 -4.94 16.53 -48.80
CA ASN A 93 -3.95 17.61 -48.90
C ASN A 93 -2.80 17.31 -47.90
N PRO A 94 -1.52 17.36 -48.31
CA PRO A 94 -0.41 17.04 -47.43
C PRO A 94 -0.07 18.26 -46.56
N SER A 95 -0.37 18.17 -45.27
CA SER A 95 0.23 19.05 -44.25
C SER A 95 1.57 18.47 -43.79
N PRO A 96 2.55 19.30 -43.40
CA PRO A 96 3.87 18.84 -43.01
C PRO A 96 3.75 17.92 -41.79
N VAL A 97 4.35 16.74 -41.87
CA VAL A 97 4.49 15.81 -40.75
C VAL A 97 5.39 16.48 -39.71
N ILE A 98 4.78 17.11 -38.72
CA ILE A 98 5.44 17.39 -37.45
C ILE A 98 5.56 16.03 -36.78
N LEU A 99 6.77 15.45 -36.82
CA LEU A 99 7.10 14.28 -36.02
C LEU A 99 6.90 14.66 -34.55
N THR A 100 5.78 14.25 -33.98
CA THR A 100 5.53 14.33 -32.55
C THR A 100 6.50 13.38 -31.86
N ASN A 101 7.06 13.79 -30.72
CA ASN A 101 7.92 12.96 -29.85
C ASN A 101 7.26 11.64 -29.38
N SER A 102 6.04 11.35 -29.79
CA SER A 102 5.34 10.08 -29.59
C SER A 102 6.04 8.90 -30.28
N ASP A 103 6.76 9.12 -31.38
CA ASP A 103 7.36 8.03 -32.15
C ASP A 103 8.75 7.62 -31.63
N LEU A 104 9.33 8.39 -30.71
CA LEU A 104 10.58 8.05 -29.99
C LEU A 104 10.34 7.39 -28.61
N GLU A 105 9.10 7.32 -28.11
CA GLU A 105 8.73 6.53 -26.92
C GLU A 105 8.42 5.05 -27.23
N LEU A 106 8.78 4.57 -28.42
CA LEU A 106 8.72 3.15 -28.80
C LEU A 106 9.95 2.34 -28.35
N VAL A 107 10.80 2.91 -27.49
CA VAL A 107 11.74 2.13 -26.66
C VAL A 107 10.96 1.67 -25.43
N THR A 108 10.37 0.48 -25.59
CA THR A 108 9.90 -0.44 -24.54
C THR A 108 10.24 0.01 -23.11
N ARG A 109 9.27 0.60 -22.39
CA ARG A 109 9.34 0.65 -20.92
C ARG A 109 9.44 -0.79 -20.43
N PHE A 110 10.63 -1.22 -20.04
CA PHE A 110 10.88 -2.57 -19.55
C PHE A 110 9.96 -2.84 -18.36
N ASN A 111 9.01 -3.76 -18.52
CA ASN A 111 8.02 -4.07 -17.50
C ASN A 111 8.64 -4.98 -16.44
N TRP A 112 9.30 -4.37 -15.45
CA TRP A 112 9.93 -5.05 -14.32
C TRP A 112 8.97 -6.00 -13.58
N PHE A 113 7.67 -5.69 -13.55
CA PHE A 113 6.67 -6.55 -12.91
C PHE A 113 6.45 -7.85 -13.68
N SER A 114 6.37 -7.78 -15.01
CA SER A 114 6.27 -8.98 -15.85
C SER A 114 7.51 -9.86 -15.73
N LEU A 115 8.71 -9.26 -15.65
CA LEU A 115 9.94 -10.01 -15.40
C LEU A 115 9.89 -10.68 -14.02
N ALA A 116 9.56 -9.94 -12.96
CA ALA A 116 9.49 -10.46 -11.60
C ALA A 116 8.47 -11.60 -11.46
N ALA A 117 7.28 -11.44 -12.03
CA ALA A 117 6.25 -12.48 -12.06
C ALA A 117 6.74 -13.73 -12.83
N SER A 118 7.43 -13.54 -13.95
CA SER A 118 7.99 -14.65 -14.74
C SER A 118 9.07 -15.42 -13.96
N ILE A 119 9.98 -14.72 -13.28
CA ILE A 119 10.97 -15.33 -12.39
C ILE A 119 10.28 -16.09 -11.26
N TRP A 120 9.25 -15.50 -10.64
CA TRP A 120 8.51 -16.12 -9.54
C TRP A 120 7.80 -17.41 -9.96
N ILE A 121 7.05 -17.40 -11.08
CA ILE A 121 6.37 -18.58 -11.63
C ILE A 121 7.39 -19.67 -12.01
N THR A 122 8.49 -19.28 -12.65
CA THR A 122 9.56 -20.21 -13.05
C THR A 122 10.17 -20.89 -11.83
N GLY A 123 10.48 -20.13 -10.76
CA GLY A 123 10.99 -20.68 -9.51
C GLY A 123 10.02 -21.66 -8.84
N CYS A 124 8.73 -21.33 -8.78
CA CYS A 124 7.69 -22.25 -8.30
C CYS A 124 7.67 -23.54 -9.14
N GLY A 125 7.66 -23.42 -10.46
CA GLY A 125 7.65 -24.54 -11.38
C GLY A 125 8.86 -25.48 -11.21
N LEU A 126 10.06 -24.93 -11.04
CA LEU A 126 11.29 -25.70 -10.81
C LEU A 126 11.23 -26.49 -9.49
N ILE A 127 10.70 -25.91 -8.42
CA ILE A 127 10.57 -26.60 -7.13
C ILE A 127 9.52 -27.71 -7.18
N VAL A 128 8.37 -27.43 -7.79
CA VAL A 128 7.34 -28.47 -8.00
C VAL A 128 7.90 -29.60 -8.85
N LEU A 129 8.60 -29.29 -9.93
CA LEU A 129 9.24 -30.30 -10.78
C LEU A 129 10.28 -31.11 -10.00
N TRP A 130 11.11 -30.46 -9.18
CA TRP A 130 12.08 -31.12 -8.33
C TRP A 130 11.42 -32.09 -7.33
N TRP A 131 10.35 -31.68 -6.65
CA TRP A 131 9.61 -32.53 -5.72
C TRP A 131 8.86 -33.67 -6.40
N ILE A 132 8.22 -33.42 -7.54
CA ILE A 132 7.57 -34.47 -8.34
C ILE A 132 8.63 -35.48 -8.80
N SER A 133 9.79 -35.02 -9.28
CA SER A 133 10.89 -35.89 -9.69
C SER A 133 11.40 -36.72 -8.52
N ALA A 134 11.64 -36.10 -7.35
CA ALA A 134 12.04 -36.79 -6.14
C ALA A 134 11.00 -37.84 -5.71
N TYR A 135 9.72 -37.50 -5.73
CA TYR A 135 8.62 -38.43 -5.41
C TYR A 135 8.57 -39.61 -6.40
N ILE A 136 8.67 -39.36 -7.70
CA ILE A 136 8.67 -40.41 -8.73
C ILE A 136 9.88 -41.33 -8.56
N ILE A 137 11.08 -40.79 -8.30
CA ILE A 137 12.29 -41.58 -8.05
C ILE A 137 12.11 -42.45 -6.81
N SER A 138 11.62 -41.90 -5.71
CA SER A 138 11.34 -42.65 -4.47
C SER A 138 10.27 -43.72 -4.69
N ALA A 139 9.15 -43.40 -5.35
CA ALA A 139 8.09 -44.36 -5.66
C ALA A 139 8.57 -45.49 -6.57
N LYS A 140 9.47 -45.21 -7.54
CA LYS A 140 10.09 -46.24 -8.38
C LYS A 140 10.99 -47.17 -7.57
N ARG A 141 11.77 -46.66 -6.61
CA ARG A 141 12.58 -47.49 -5.70
C ARG A 141 11.72 -48.41 -4.85
N LEU A 142 10.58 -47.90 -4.36
CA LEU A 142 9.64 -48.66 -3.53
C LEU A 142 8.78 -49.67 -4.31
N ARG A 143 8.78 -49.62 -5.65
CA ARG A 143 7.97 -50.53 -6.49
C ARG A 143 8.39 -51.99 -6.40
N HIS A 144 9.68 -52.24 -6.13
CA HIS A 144 10.24 -53.59 -5.96
C HIS A 144 10.16 -54.08 -4.50
N SER A 145 9.29 -53.49 -3.68
CA SER A 145 9.07 -53.94 -2.32
C SER A 145 8.23 -55.21 -2.27
N GLU A 146 8.52 -56.05 -1.28
CA GLU A 146 7.82 -57.31 -1.04
C GLU A 146 6.82 -57.14 0.12
N PRO A 147 5.72 -57.90 0.19
CA PRO A 147 4.88 -57.94 1.37
C PRO A 147 5.67 -58.38 2.62
N ALA A 148 5.27 -57.89 3.79
CA ALA A 148 5.85 -58.35 5.06
C ALA A 148 5.68 -59.86 5.27
N THR A 149 6.62 -60.47 5.99
CA THR A 149 6.49 -61.86 6.47
C THR A 149 5.29 -61.99 7.39
N GLU A 150 4.75 -63.20 7.56
CA GLU A 150 3.57 -63.42 8.41
C GLU A 150 3.76 -62.97 9.86
N THR A 151 4.99 -63.04 10.38
CA THR A 151 5.32 -62.55 11.73
C THR A 151 5.22 -61.03 11.81
N TRP A 152 5.91 -60.31 10.94
CA TRP A 152 5.90 -58.84 10.92
C TRP A 152 4.55 -58.27 10.51
N ALA A 153 3.80 -58.96 9.64
CA ALA A 153 2.44 -58.61 9.31
C ALA A 153 1.52 -58.73 10.54
N ARG A 154 1.67 -59.78 11.37
CA ARG A 154 0.92 -59.93 12.62
C ARG A 154 1.26 -58.85 13.64
N GLU A 155 2.53 -58.52 13.80
CA GLU A 155 2.99 -57.40 14.64
C GLU A 155 2.30 -56.09 14.21
N TRP A 156 2.29 -55.80 12.91
CA TRP A 156 1.64 -54.60 12.38
C TRP A 156 0.12 -54.60 12.57
N GLN A 157 -0.55 -55.74 12.37
CA GLN A 157 -1.98 -55.86 12.64
C GLN A 157 -2.31 -55.65 14.12
N ALA A 158 -1.44 -56.10 15.03
CA ALA A 158 -1.61 -55.85 16.46
C ALA A 158 -1.56 -54.35 16.77
N VAL A 159 -0.61 -53.62 16.18
CA VAL A 159 -0.50 -52.16 16.31
C VAL A 159 -1.73 -51.45 15.73
N LEU A 160 -2.16 -51.79 14.51
CA LEU A 160 -3.36 -51.20 13.88
C LEU A 160 -4.62 -51.40 14.72
N LYS A 161 -4.78 -52.58 15.34
CA LYS A 161 -5.93 -52.92 16.18
C LYS A 161 -5.99 -52.05 17.44
N GLN A 162 -4.85 -51.63 17.99
CA GLN A 162 -4.82 -50.75 19.18
C GLN A 162 -5.36 -49.34 18.88
N TYR A 163 -5.28 -48.87 17.62
CA TYR A 163 -5.79 -47.55 17.20
C TYR A 163 -7.20 -47.61 16.55
N ASP A 164 -7.90 -48.75 16.61
CA ASP A 164 -9.19 -49.01 15.92
C ASP A 164 -9.17 -48.65 14.41
N ILE A 165 -8.03 -48.86 13.74
CA ILE A 165 -7.89 -48.57 12.32
C ILE A 165 -8.43 -49.76 11.51
N ARG A 166 -9.61 -49.57 10.90
CA ARG A 166 -10.32 -50.60 10.15
C ARG A 166 -9.88 -50.75 8.69
N LYS A 167 -9.18 -49.75 8.14
CA LYS A 167 -8.67 -49.81 6.76
C LYS A 167 -7.32 -50.56 6.75
N PRO A 168 -7.14 -51.56 5.88
CA PRO A 168 -5.87 -52.29 5.82
C PRO A 168 -4.78 -51.38 5.26
N ILE A 169 -3.74 -51.17 6.06
CA ILE A 169 -2.51 -50.46 5.65
C ILE A 169 -1.44 -51.53 5.40
N PRO A 170 -0.99 -51.74 4.16
CA PRO A 170 0.01 -52.76 3.87
C PRO A 170 1.38 -52.41 4.49
N LEU A 171 2.00 -53.40 5.13
CA LEU A 171 3.42 -53.37 5.52
C LEU A 171 4.24 -54.06 4.42
N HIS A 172 5.27 -53.37 3.95
CA HIS A 172 6.13 -53.82 2.86
C HIS A 172 7.60 -53.79 3.30
N ILE A 173 8.38 -54.74 2.79
CA ILE A 173 9.81 -54.87 3.01
C ILE A 173 10.57 -54.25 1.83
N THR A 174 11.60 -53.49 2.14
CA THR A 174 12.52 -52.85 1.19
C THR A 174 13.97 -53.26 1.51
N HIS A 175 14.88 -52.98 0.58
CA HIS A 175 16.32 -53.19 0.81
C HIS A 175 17.04 -51.90 1.25
N ASP A 176 16.69 -50.76 0.64
CA ASP A 176 17.55 -49.57 0.71
C ASP A 176 16.92 -48.34 1.41
N ALA A 177 15.70 -48.46 1.94
CA ALA A 177 14.96 -47.30 2.45
C ALA A 177 13.91 -47.65 3.52
N GLY A 178 13.90 -46.90 4.62
CA GLY A 178 12.90 -46.99 5.69
C GLY A 178 13.55 -47.07 7.07
N PRO A 179 12.77 -47.27 8.15
CA PRO A 179 11.31 -47.32 8.19
C PRO A 179 10.68 -45.99 7.73
N MET A 180 9.54 -46.06 7.03
CA MET A 180 8.77 -44.87 6.65
C MET A 180 7.32 -45.19 6.28
N LEU A 181 6.40 -44.32 6.70
CA LEU A 181 5.07 -44.20 6.16
C LEU A 181 5.08 -43.37 4.85
N CYS A 182 4.46 -43.91 3.80
CA CYS A 182 4.35 -43.25 2.50
C CYS A 182 2.91 -43.24 1.98
N LEU A 183 2.51 -42.13 1.36
CA LEU A 183 1.30 -42.04 0.56
C LEU A 183 1.64 -42.30 -0.91
N LEU A 184 1.10 -43.38 -1.47
CA LEU A 184 1.21 -43.73 -2.89
C LEU A 184 -0.16 -43.58 -3.57
N LEU A 185 -0.20 -43.68 -4.91
CA LEU A 185 -1.44 -43.59 -5.70
C LEU A 185 -2.55 -44.57 -5.24
N ARG A 186 -2.17 -45.69 -4.62
CA ARG A 186 -3.08 -46.74 -4.12
C ARG A 186 -3.35 -46.64 -2.62
N GLY A 187 -2.99 -45.54 -1.97
CA GLY A 187 -3.17 -45.30 -0.53
C GLY A 187 -1.88 -45.37 0.29
N PHE A 188 -2.04 -45.33 1.62
CA PHE A 188 -0.95 -45.38 2.57
C PHE A 188 -0.30 -46.77 2.64
N ARG A 189 1.03 -46.80 2.77
CA ARG A 189 1.83 -48.01 2.99
C ARG A 189 2.98 -47.71 3.93
N VAL A 190 3.35 -48.69 4.74
CA VAL A 190 4.54 -48.62 5.59
C VAL A 190 5.64 -49.47 4.95
N PHE A 191 6.84 -48.92 4.83
CA PHE A 191 8.00 -49.59 4.26
C PHE A 191 9.08 -49.76 5.33
N VAL A 192 9.64 -50.96 5.42
CA VAL A 192 10.66 -51.30 6.42
C VAL A 192 11.85 -52.01 5.78
N PRO A 193 13.11 -51.65 6.10
CA PRO A 193 14.27 -52.27 5.49
C PRO A 193 14.53 -53.65 6.07
N ARG A 194 14.69 -54.67 5.21
CA ARG A 194 14.81 -56.09 5.62
C ARG A 194 15.90 -56.31 6.67
N GLN A 195 17.10 -55.80 6.43
CA GLN A 195 18.27 -56.04 7.29
C GLN A 195 18.02 -55.46 8.69
N LEU A 196 17.75 -54.16 8.76
CA LEU A 196 17.39 -53.49 10.00
C LEU A 196 16.24 -54.18 10.75
N TRP A 197 15.15 -54.53 10.06
CA TRP A 197 13.98 -55.16 10.70
C TRP A 197 14.29 -56.54 11.30
N SER A 198 15.28 -57.23 10.76
CA SER A 198 15.72 -58.54 11.23
C SER A 198 16.60 -58.43 12.48
N ASP A 199 17.37 -57.33 12.59
CA ASP A 199 18.28 -57.06 13.71
C ASP A 199 17.58 -56.49 14.96
N LEU A 200 16.38 -55.93 14.77
CA LEU A 200 15.56 -55.38 15.85
C LEU A 200 14.83 -56.49 16.62
N THR A 201 14.66 -56.31 17.93
CA THR A 201 13.77 -57.17 18.74
C THR A 201 12.30 -56.88 18.40
N GLU A 202 11.39 -57.77 18.83
CA GLU A 202 9.94 -57.53 18.66
C GLU A 202 9.50 -56.22 19.32
N THR A 203 9.97 -55.93 20.54
CA THR A 203 9.63 -54.71 21.27
C THR A 203 10.15 -53.44 20.57
N GLU A 204 11.37 -53.50 20.01
CA GLU A 204 11.94 -52.43 19.20
C GLU A 204 11.15 -52.18 17.91
N ARG A 205 10.77 -53.26 17.19
CA ARG A 205 9.93 -53.17 15.99
C ARG A 205 8.57 -52.57 16.29
N LEU A 206 7.90 -53.03 17.33
CA LEU A 206 6.59 -52.51 17.74
C LEU A 206 6.68 -51.01 18.06
N ALA A 207 7.71 -50.57 18.79
CA ALA A 207 7.91 -49.15 19.08
C ALA A 207 8.07 -48.28 17.82
N ILE A 208 8.81 -48.75 16.81
CA ILE A 208 8.93 -48.07 15.52
C ILE A 208 7.59 -48.08 14.76
N LEU A 209 6.86 -49.21 14.74
CA LEU A 209 5.56 -49.28 14.09
C LEU A 209 4.54 -48.33 14.72
N HIS A 210 4.56 -48.19 16.05
CA HIS A 210 3.77 -47.17 16.75
C HIS A 210 4.16 -45.75 16.30
N HIS A 211 5.45 -45.46 16.13
CA HIS A 211 5.93 -44.16 15.63
C HIS A 211 5.42 -43.86 14.21
N GLU A 212 5.58 -44.81 13.27
CA GLU A 212 5.10 -44.65 11.89
C GLU A 212 3.57 -44.51 11.82
N LEU A 213 2.86 -45.21 12.70
CA LEU A 213 1.41 -45.07 12.81
C LEU A 213 1.00 -43.71 13.39
N ALA A 214 1.77 -43.17 14.33
CA ALA A 214 1.54 -41.83 14.87
C ALA A 214 1.62 -40.75 13.78
N HIS A 215 2.52 -40.88 12.81
CA HIS A 215 2.55 -39.97 11.64
C HIS A 215 1.25 -40.00 10.84
N LEU A 216 0.65 -41.18 10.68
CA LEU A 216 -0.64 -41.29 10.00
C LEU A 216 -1.75 -40.67 10.84
N TRP A 217 -1.80 -41.00 12.13
CA TRP A 217 -2.80 -40.50 13.07
C TRP A 217 -2.78 -38.97 13.18
N HIS A 218 -1.58 -38.40 13.22
CA HIS A 218 -1.38 -36.95 13.22
C HIS A 218 -1.61 -36.32 11.84
N GLY A 219 -1.68 -37.10 10.75
CA GLY A 219 -1.85 -36.59 9.40
C GLY A 219 -0.64 -35.80 8.90
N ASP A 220 0.56 -36.17 9.34
CA ASP A 220 1.78 -35.38 9.12
C ASP A 220 2.16 -35.28 7.63
N ILE A 221 1.82 -36.30 6.82
CA ILE A 221 1.97 -36.25 5.37
C ILE A 221 1.18 -35.09 4.76
N TRP A 222 -0.07 -34.87 5.20
CA TRP A 222 -0.91 -33.79 4.71
C TRP A 222 -0.43 -32.44 5.23
N LYS A 223 -0.12 -32.32 6.52
CA LYS A 223 0.45 -31.08 7.08
C LYS A 223 1.74 -30.68 6.37
N GLY A 224 2.63 -31.66 6.15
CA GLY A 224 3.89 -31.49 5.43
C GLY A 224 3.69 -31.11 3.97
N PHE A 225 2.66 -31.65 3.31
CA PHE A 225 2.28 -31.26 1.96
C PHE A 225 1.78 -29.81 1.90
N LEU A 226 0.86 -29.42 2.77
CA LEU A 226 0.37 -28.03 2.85
C LEU A 226 1.52 -27.05 3.13
N ALA A 227 2.39 -27.34 4.10
CA ALA A 227 3.53 -26.50 4.43
C ALA A 227 4.51 -26.35 3.24
N ARG A 228 4.72 -27.42 2.46
CA ARG A 228 5.52 -27.38 1.24
C ARG A 228 4.88 -26.53 0.14
N LEU A 229 3.55 -26.54 -0.01
CA LEU A 229 2.87 -25.62 -0.93
C LEU A 229 3.15 -24.15 -0.59
N VAL A 230 3.10 -23.78 0.69
CA VAL A 230 3.46 -22.42 1.14
C VAL A 230 4.91 -22.09 0.79
N VAL A 231 5.84 -22.98 1.11
CA VAL A 231 7.27 -22.79 0.79
C VAL A 231 7.50 -22.68 -0.72
N CYS A 232 6.72 -23.39 -1.55
CA CYS A 232 6.81 -23.25 -3.00
C CYS A 232 6.50 -21.82 -3.46
N LEU A 233 5.45 -21.19 -2.89
CA LEU A 233 5.09 -19.80 -3.19
C LEU A 233 6.15 -18.81 -2.68
N HIS A 234 6.82 -19.17 -1.58
CA HIS A 234 7.87 -18.39 -0.94
C HIS A 234 9.26 -18.99 -1.13
N TRP A 235 9.54 -19.57 -2.30
CA TRP A 235 10.74 -20.39 -2.48
C TRP A 235 12.06 -19.66 -2.25
N PHE A 236 12.07 -18.35 -2.51
CA PHE A 236 13.20 -17.46 -2.31
C PHE A 236 13.39 -17.03 -0.84
N ASN A 237 12.42 -17.35 0.04
CA ASN A 237 12.43 -16.96 1.45
C ASN A 237 13.09 -18.05 2.33
N PRO A 238 14.32 -17.83 2.84
CA PRO A 238 15.00 -18.82 3.69
C PRO A 238 14.27 -19.10 5.01
N LEU A 239 13.48 -18.14 5.52
CA LEU A 239 12.72 -18.31 6.76
C LEU A 239 11.49 -19.21 6.57
N ALA A 240 10.94 -19.29 5.36
CA ALA A 240 9.90 -20.26 5.02
C ALA A 240 10.46 -21.69 5.07
N TRP A 241 11.62 -21.93 4.44
CA TRP A 241 12.32 -23.21 4.52
C TRP A 241 12.70 -23.59 5.95
N TRP A 242 13.14 -22.63 6.75
CA TRP A 242 13.45 -22.87 8.15
C TRP A 242 12.22 -23.22 8.97
N THR A 243 11.10 -22.54 8.74
CA THR A 243 9.81 -22.86 9.39
C THR A 243 9.35 -24.27 9.02
N LEU A 244 9.49 -24.68 7.75
CA LEU A 244 9.18 -26.04 7.31
C LEU A 244 10.03 -27.07 8.07
N ASN A 245 11.34 -26.83 8.17
CA ASN A 245 12.24 -27.70 8.92
C ASN A 245 11.84 -27.79 10.41
N LYS A 246 11.29 -26.72 10.99
CA LYS A 246 10.82 -26.72 12.38
C LYS A 246 9.49 -27.46 12.55
N LEU A 247 8.59 -27.38 11.59
CA LEU A 247 7.36 -28.18 11.58
C LEU A 247 7.67 -29.67 11.46
N ASP A 248 8.57 -30.04 10.54
CA ASP A 248 9.02 -31.42 10.37
C ASP A 248 9.70 -31.93 11.67
N GLU A 249 10.57 -31.13 12.30
CA GLU A 249 11.15 -31.47 13.61
C GLU A 249 10.09 -31.66 14.71
N CYS A 250 9.05 -30.81 14.76
CA CYS A 250 7.99 -30.95 15.75
C CYS A 250 7.12 -32.19 15.52
N ALA A 251 6.92 -32.62 14.26
CA ALA A 251 6.18 -33.82 13.92
C ALA A 251 6.88 -35.08 14.46
N GLU A 252 8.20 -35.20 14.27
CA GLU A 252 9.02 -36.28 14.85
C GLU A 252 8.89 -36.31 16.37
N LEU A 253 9.03 -35.14 17.03
CA LEU A 253 8.95 -35.02 18.48
C LEU A 253 7.56 -35.38 19.06
N LEU A 254 6.50 -35.14 18.30
CA LEU A 254 5.13 -35.53 18.69
C LEU A 254 4.89 -37.02 18.52
N CYS A 255 5.43 -37.62 17.45
CA CYS A 255 5.35 -39.06 17.25
C CYS A 255 6.20 -39.80 18.31
N ASP A 256 7.35 -39.26 18.70
CA ASP A 256 8.13 -39.75 19.84
C ASP A 256 7.27 -39.72 21.12
N ASP A 257 6.63 -38.58 21.43
CA ASP A 257 5.77 -38.44 22.63
C ASP A 257 4.62 -39.46 22.63
N GLU A 258 4.03 -39.74 21.46
CA GLU A 258 2.92 -40.68 21.31
C GLU A 258 3.34 -42.14 21.62
N VAL A 259 4.54 -42.54 21.20
CA VAL A 259 5.09 -43.86 21.55
C VAL A 259 5.25 -43.99 23.07
N LEU A 260 5.82 -42.97 23.71
CA LEU A 260 6.08 -42.99 25.16
C LEU A 260 4.81 -42.93 26.01
N ASN A 261 3.78 -42.22 25.54
CA ASN A 261 2.49 -42.14 26.25
C ASN A 261 1.72 -43.46 26.19
N ASN A 262 1.80 -44.18 25.06
CA ASN A 262 1.10 -45.46 24.87
C ASN A 262 1.86 -46.64 25.49
N ASN A 263 3.20 -46.58 25.55
CA ASN A 263 4.00 -47.63 26.16
C ASN A 263 5.22 -47.04 26.93
N PRO A 264 5.03 -46.59 28.18
CA PRO A 264 6.09 -46.00 28.99
C PRO A 264 7.26 -46.95 29.26
N ASP A 265 7.02 -48.26 29.29
CA ASP A 265 8.05 -49.26 29.55
C ASP A 265 8.98 -49.47 28.34
N ALA A 266 8.59 -49.01 27.15
CA ALA A 266 9.36 -49.15 25.91
C ALA A 266 10.45 -48.07 25.71
N ILE A 267 10.68 -47.15 26.66
CA ILE A 267 11.66 -46.04 26.52
C ILE A 267 13.04 -46.54 26.06
N ALA A 268 13.57 -47.56 26.74
CA ALA A 268 14.92 -48.07 26.48
C ALA A 268 15.04 -48.78 25.13
N ASP A 269 14.05 -49.62 24.80
CA ASP A 269 13.99 -50.34 23.53
C ASP A 269 13.79 -49.36 22.37
N TYR A 270 12.91 -48.38 22.53
CA TYR A 270 12.68 -47.36 21.51
C TYR A 270 13.92 -46.49 21.26
N ALA A 271 14.61 -46.03 22.31
CA ALA A 271 15.86 -45.28 22.16
C ALA A 271 16.95 -46.09 21.45
N ARG A 272 17.04 -47.41 21.72
CA ARG A 272 17.96 -48.33 21.05
C ARG A 272 17.60 -48.53 19.58
N ALA A 273 16.31 -48.70 19.29
CA ALA A 273 15.79 -48.82 17.94
C ALA A 273 16.08 -47.57 17.10
N LEU A 274 15.84 -46.36 17.65
CA LEU A 274 16.18 -45.10 17.00
C LEU A 274 17.68 -44.95 16.76
N PHE A 275 18.51 -45.36 17.72
CA PHE A 275 19.97 -45.33 17.55
C PHE A 275 20.42 -46.23 16.39
N ARG A 276 19.86 -47.45 16.29
CA ARG A 276 20.14 -48.41 15.20
C ARG A 276 19.71 -47.88 13.83
N ILE A 277 18.52 -47.29 13.73
CA ILE A 277 18.04 -46.62 12.51
C ILE A 277 19.02 -45.50 12.09
N GLY A 278 19.47 -44.71 13.06
CA GLY A 278 20.41 -43.63 12.85
C GLY A 278 21.79 -44.08 12.37
N SER A 279 22.32 -45.13 13.00
CA SER A 279 23.66 -45.67 12.68
C SER A 279 23.74 -46.24 11.27
N ASP A 280 22.69 -46.90 10.79
CA ASP A 280 22.66 -47.48 9.44
C ASP A 280 22.53 -46.41 8.34
N SER A 281 21.92 -45.26 8.66
CA SER A 281 21.74 -44.14 7.73
C SER A 281 23.03 -43.35 7.40
N HIS A 282 24.12 -43.58 8.15
CA HIS A 282 25.40 -42.89 7.97
C HIS A 282 26.18 -43.29 6.70
N GLN A 283 25.69 -44.25 5.91
CA GLN A 283 26.34 -44.67 4.66
C GLN A 283 26.08 -43.77 3.44
N ILE A 284 25.33 -42.66 3.60
CA ILE A 284 25.10 -41.68 2.51
C ILE A 284 25.84 -40.38 2.80
N HIS A 285 27.02 -40.21 2.18
CA HIS A 285 27.84 -39.00 2.24
C HIS A 285 27.14 -37.81 1.56
N SER A 286 26.47 -36.97 2.35
CA SER A 286 26.05 -35.63 1.95
C SER A 286 26.54 -34.64 3.02
N PRO A 287 27.07 -33.44 2.68
CA PRO A 287 27.52 -32.44 3.65
C PRO A 287 26.41 -31.95 4.60
N ALA A 288 25.13 -32.26 4.33
CA ALA A 288 24.00 -32.03 5.24
C ALA A 288 23.88 -33.09 6.37
N SER A 289 24.71 -34.14 6.39
CA SER A 289 24.63 -35.25 7.35
C SER A 289 25.04 -34.86 8.77
N ALA A 290 25.96 -33.89 8.95
CA ALA A 290 26.33 -33.36 10.25
C ALA A 290 25.14 -32.71 11.00
N ALA A 291 24.21 -32.09 10.26
CA ALA A 291 22.98 -31.52 10.81
C ALA A 291 21.93 -32.59 11.14
N ARG A 292 21.97 -33.78 10.52
CA ARG A 292 21.05 -34.89 10.81
C ARG A 292 21.43 -35.63 12.09
N GLY A 293 22.73 -35.81 12.38
CA GLY A 293 23.21 -36.44 13.61
C GLY A 293 22.81 -35.68 14.89
N GLY A 294 22.84 -34.34 14.84
CA GLY A 294 22.39 -33.50 15.96
C GLY A 294 20.89 -33.61 16.27
N LYS A 295 20.05 -33.83 15.26
CA LYS A 295 18.59 -34.02 15.44
C LYS A 295 18.26 -35.36 16.10
N LEU A 296 18.92 -36.44 15.67
CA LEU A 296 18.74 -37.76 16.27
C LEU A 296 19.21 -37.78 17.73
N TYR A 297 20.41 -37.24 18.01
CA TYR A 297 20.90 -37.11 19.38
C TYR A 297 19.91 -36.34 20.27
N HIS A 298 19.32 -35.25 19.76
CA HIS A 298 18.35 -34.47 20.50
C HIS A 298 17.08 -35.27 20.84
N ARG A 299 16.57 -36.07 19.89
CA ARG A 299 15.42 -36.97 20.11
C ARG A 299 15.70 -38.02 21.18
N ILE A 300 16.81 -38.77 21.03
CA ILE A 300 17.22 -39.80 22.00
C ILE A 300 17.39 -39.19 23.39
N ARG A 301 18.09 -38.05 23.51
CA ARG A 301 18.26 -37.35 24.78
C ARG A 301 16.92 -36.97 25.42
N ARG A 302 15.95 -36.53 24.63
CA ARG A 302 14.63 -36.12 25.12
C ARG A 302 13.79 -37.31 25.59
N ILE A 303 13.88 -38.44 24.88
CA ILE A 303 13.22 -39.70 25.26
C ILE A 303 13.79 -40.24 26.58
N LEU A 304 15.12 -40.23 26.74
CA LEU A 304 15.81 -40.71 27.94
C LEU A 304 15.71 -39.74 29.14
N SER A 305 15.34 -38.49 28.91
CA SER A 305 15.22 -37.47 29.95
C SER A 305 14.00 -36.57 29.66
N PRO A 306 12.79 -37.12 29.83
CA PRO A 306 11.56 -36.39 29.53
C PRO A 306 11.42 -35.20 30.47
N ALA A 307 11.19 -34.02 29.89
CA ALA A 307 10.89 -32.83 30.65
C ALA A 307 9.48 -32.95 31.28
N PRO A 308 9.23 -32.36 32.46
CA PRO A 308 7.90 -32.37 33.06
C PRO A 308 6.89 -31.71 32.12
N PRO A 309 5.62 -32.19 32.12
CA PRO A 309 4.59 -31.65 31.26
C PRO A 309 4.43 -30.14 31.51
N GLU A 310 4.30 -29.36 30.43
CA GLU A 310 4.17 -27.91 30.50
C GLU A 310 2.86 -27.55 31.23
N ARG A 311 2.93 -27.05 32.47
CA ARG A 311 1.72 -26.70 33.26
C ARG A 311 1.37 -25.22 33.21
N SER A 312 2.26 -24.37 32.69
CA SER A 312 2.02 -22.93 32.69
C SER A 312 1.05 -22.53 31.59
N MET A 313 -0.18 -22.16 31.98
CA MET A 313 -1.18 -21.60 31.05
C MET A 313 -0.66 -20.33 30.37
N MET A 314 0.04 -19.46 31.10
CA MET A 314 0.60 -18.21 30.56
C MET A 314 1.55 -18.48 29.38
N LYS A 315 2.44 -19.47 29.50
CA LYS A 315 3.37 -19.83 28.43
C LYS A 315 2.64 -20.29 27.16
N ARG A 316 1.60 -21.12 27.33
CA ARG A 316 0.77 -21.61 26.23
C ARG A 316 0.02 -20.48 25.55
N THR A 317 -0.62 -19.61 26.34
CA THR A 317 -1.35 -18.44 25.84
C THR A 317 -0.43 -17.52 25.07
N LEU A 318 0.74 -17.18 25.60
CA LEU A 318 1.66 -16.27 24.94
C LEU A 318 2.19 -16.82 23.61
N LEU A 319 2.51 -18.13 23.58
CA LEU A 319 3.03 -18.80 22.40
C LEU A 319 2.02 -18.90 21.25
N LEU A 320 0.71 -18.87 21.55
CA LEU A 320 -0.34 -18.85 20.53
C LEU A 320 -0.82 -17.44 20.21
N LEU A 321 -0.99 -16.59 21.22
CA LEU A 321 -1.57 -15.25 21.07
C LEU A 321 -0.69 -14.34 20.22
N VAL A 322 0.63 -14.39 20.39
CA VAL A 322 1.56 -13.54 19.63
C VAL A 322 1.49 -13.82 18.13
N PRO A 323 1.73 -15.06 17.63
CA PRO A 323 1.62 -15.33 16.20
C PRO A 323 0.18 -15.18 15.68
N LEU A 324 -0.84 -15.42 16.51
CA LEU A 324 -2.24 -15.17 16.12
C LEU A 324 -2.54 -13.67 15.96
N LEU A 325 -2.01 -12.81 16.82
CA LEU A 325 -2.14 -11.36 16.71
C LEU A 325 -1.42 -10.83 15.46
N LEU A 326 -0.21 -11.34 15.18
CA LEU A 326 0.50 -11.04 13.94
C LEU A 326 -0.32 -11.48 12.72
N LEU A 327 -1.02 -12.61 12.81
CA LEU A 327 -1.90 -13.12 11.76
C LEU A 327 -3.09 -12.19 11.54
N ALA A 328 -3.72 -11.72 12.61
CA ALA A 328 -4.80 -10.76 12.54
C ALA A 328 -4.33 -9.42 11.93
N ILE A 329 -3.16 -8.92 12.34
CA ILE A 329 -2.57 -7.70 11.77
C ILE A 329 -2.28 -7.88 10.27
N ASN A 330 -1.84 -9.06 9.84
CA ASN A 330 -1.60 -9.34 8.43
C ASN A 330 -2.91 -9.48 7.62
N LEU A 331 -3.95 -10.06 8.21
CA LEU A 331 -5.26 -10.26 7.56
C LEU A 331 -6.03 -8.96 7.32
N PHE A 332 -5.90 -7.98 8.22
CA PHE A 332 -6.71 -6.77 8.22
C PHE A 332 -5.88 -5.55 7.82
N ASP A 333 -6.18 -5.01 6.64
CA ASP A 333 -5.78 -3.64 6.30
C ASP A 333 -6.86 -2.70 6.85
N PHE A 334 -6.56 -2.00 7.94
CA PHE A 334 -7.45 -0.99 8.49
C PHE A 334 -7.37 0.28 7.63
N GLN A 335 -8.41 0.50 6.84
CA GLN A 335 -8.58 1.73 6.10
C GLN A 335 -9.49 2.63 6.92
N LEU A 336 -9.01 3.82 7.26
CA LEU A 336 -9.86 4.85 7.82
C LEU A 336 -10.76 5.33 6.69
N VAL A 337 -12.00 4.86 6.71
CA VAL A 337 -13.02 5.21 5.71
C VAL A 337 -14.00 6.15 6.40
N ALA A 338 -14.62 7.02 5.64
CA ALA A 338 -15.60 7.91 6.20
C ALA A 338 -16.97 7.25 6.37
N GLU A 339 -17.68 7.62 7.43
CA GLU A 339 -19.03 7.15 7.71
C GLU A 339 -20.03 7.75 6.71
N GLU A 340 -20.68 6.89 5.91
CA GLU A 340 -21.69 7.30 4.94
C GLU A 340 -23.02 7.49 5.69
N LYS A 341 -23.39 8.75 5.93
CA LYS A 341 -24.68 9.07 6.55
C LYS A 341 -25.78 8.64 5.60
N THR A 342 -26.54 7.61 5.95
CA THR A 342 -27.71 7.18 5.18
C THR A 342 -28.75 8.30 5.25
N ILE A 343 -28.78 9.17 4.24
CA ILE A 343 -29.86 10.12 4.07
C ILE A 343 -31.09 9.29 3.71
N GLN A 344 -32.07 9.22 4.61
CA GLN A 344 -33.38 8.65 4.30
C GLN A 344 -33.91 9.38 3.06
N PRO A 345 -34.47 8.67 2.06
CA PRO A 345 -35.03 9.34 0.90
C PRO A 345 -36.21 10.19 1.37
N GLU A 346 -35.97 11.48 1.54
CA GLU A 346 -37.02 12.47 1.70
C GLU A 346 -37.90 12.38 0.44
N SER A 347 -39.20 12.29 0.68
CA SER A 347 -40.26 12.07 -0.29
C SER A 347 -40.00 12.73 -1.65
N ALA A 348 -40.25 11.95 -2.72
CA ALA A 348 -40.21 12.28 -4.14
C ALA A 348 -40.04 13.78 -4.51
N PRO A 349 -39.13 14.11 -5.45
CA PRO A 349 -38.86 15.50 -5.81
C PRO A 349 -40.14 16.21 -6.25
N ARG A 350 -40.58 17.16 -5.44
CA ARG A 350 -41.65 18.10 -5.78
C ARG A 350 -41.13 18.91 -6.97
N GLN A 351 -41.79 18.80 -8.13
CA GLN A 351 -41.47 19.64 -9.29
C GLN A 351 -41.59 21.12 -8.87
N VAL A 352 -40.44 21.79 -8.71
CA VAL A 352 -40.37 23.22 -8.49
C VAL A 352 -40.37 23.88 -9.85
N ALA A 353 -41.43 24.65 -10.13
CA ALA A 353 -41.48 25.54 -11.28
C ALA A 353 -40.36 26.59 -11.15
N PHE A 354 -39.44 26.60 -12.11
CA PHE A 354 -38.42 27.65 -12.23
C PHE A 354 -39.11 29.00 -12.46
N ALA A 355 -38.76 30.01 -11.67
CA ALA A 355 -39.04 31.41 -12.00
C ALA A 355 -38.31 31.79 -13.31
N PRO A 356 -38.87 32.69 -14.14
CA PRO A 356 -38.35 32.95 -15.48
C PRO A 356 -36.94 33.59 -15.42
N PRO A 357 -36.00 33.17 -16.27
CA PRO A 357 -34.66 33.74 -16.33
C PRO A 357 -34.68 35.15 -16.97
N VAL A 358 -33.86 36.04 -16.39
CA VAL A 358 -33.54 37.36 -16.94
C VAL A 358 -32.73 37.19 -18.24
N THR A 359 -33.38 37.45 -19.37
CA THR A 359 -32.88 37.70 -20.75
C THR A 359 -31.76 36.82 -21.31
N ASN A 360 -32.12 36.02 -22.32
CA ASN A 360 -31.42 34.86 -22.90
C ASN A 360 -30.25 35.11 -23.90
N GLU A 361 -29.77 36.33 -24.13
CA GLU A 361 -28.87 36.57 -25.28
C GLU A 361 -27.52 35.80 -25.29
N PRO A 362 -26.82 35.55 -24.16
CA PRO A 362 -25.57 34.79 -24.21
C PRO A 362 -25.77 33.27 -24.35
N ARG A 363 -26.94 32.75 -23.98
CA ARG A 363 -27.20 31.30 -23.92
C ARG A 363 -27.50 30.71 -25.29
N GLU A 364 -28.16 31.47 -26.17
CA GLU A 364 -28.47 31.02 -27.54
C GLU A 364 -27.20 30.87 -28.40
N LYS A 365 -26.20 31.74 -28.22
CA LYS A 365 -24.89 31.62 -28.91
C LYS A 365 -24.10 30.36 -28.52
N MET A 366 -24.28 29.84 -27.30
CA MET A 366 -23.68 28.55 -26.90
C MET A 366 -24.42 27.35 -27.49
N LEU A 367 -25.72 27.48 -27.77
CA LEU A 367 -26.54 26.43 -28.37
C LEU A 367 -26.32 26.27 -29.88
N THR A 368 -25.69 27.24 -30.54
CA THR A 368 -25.32 27.18 -31.96
C THR A 368 -23.97 26.53 -32.24
N LEU A 369 -23.17 26.23 -31.22
CA LEU A 369 -21.90 25.50 -31.37
C LEU A 369 -22.16 24.02 -31.67
N SER A 370 -21.34 23.40 -32.52
CA SER A 370 -21.44 21.96 -32.81
C SER A 370 -21.20 21.12 -31.56
N LYS A 371 -21.62 19.84 -31.59
CA LYS A 371 -21.48 18.92 -30.45
C LYS A 371 -20.01 18.71 -30.06
N GLU A 372 -19.10 18.73 -31.03
CA GLU A 372 -17.65 18.61 -30.84
C GLU A 372 -17.02 19.91 -30.32
N GLU A 373 -17.50 21.08 -30.76
CA GLU A 373 -17.04 22.37 -30.23
C GLU A 373 -17.49 22.58 -28.78
N ARG A 374 -18.70 22.13 -28.42
CA ARG A 374 -19.15 22.09 -27.03
C ARG A 374 -18.30 21.13 -26.20
N PHE A 375 -17.94 19.97 -26.74
CA PHE A 375 -17.07 19.01 -26.06
C PHE A 375 -15.64 19.54 -25.82
N LYS A 376 -15.13 20.35 -26.76
CA LYS A 376 -13.81 21.01 -26.62
C LYS A 376 -13.81 22.14 -25.56
N TYR A 377 -14.98 22.71 -25.26
CA TYR A 377 -15.17 23.76 -24.26
C TYR A 377 -15.61 23.26 -22.88
N LEU A 378 -16.23 22.07 -22.78
CA LEU A 378 -16.91 21.58 -21.58
C LEU A 378 -16.52 20.14 -21.18
N SER A 379 -15.36 19.65 -21.60
CA SER A 379 -14.84 18.37 -21.10
C SER A 379 -14.08 18.58 -19.79
N GLY A 380 -14.76 18.33 -18.68
CA GLY A 380 -14.18 18.15 -17.35
C GLY A 380 -15.00 18.87 -16.28
N THR A 381 -15.27 18.20 -15.16
CA THR A 381 -15.72 18.80 -13.89
C THR A 381 -14.67 19.71 -13.23
N GLY A 382 -13.72 20.22 -14.03
CA GLY A 382 -12.67 21.14 -13.62
C GLY A 382 -13.18 22.57 -13.50
N LEU A 383 -12.38 23.42 -12.85
CA LEU A 383 -12.67 24.84 -12.63
C LEU A 383 -12.14 25.67 -13.82
N ASN A 384 -12.98 26.10 -14.75
CA ASN A 384 -12.59 27.14 -15.70
C ASN A 384 -13.06 28.51 -15.21
N ILE A 385 -12.20 29.52 -15.32
CA ILE A 385 -12.56 30.90 -14.99
C ILE A 385 -12.44 31.72 -16.25
N TYR A 386 -13.55 32.32 -16.66
CA TYR A 386 -13.67 33.19 -17.81
C TYR A 386 -13.83 34.65 -17.38
N GLU A 387 -13.22 35.55 -18.12
CA GLU A 387 -13.47 36.97 -18.06
C GLU A 387 -14.42 37.37 -19.20
N TRP A 388 -15.50 38.05 -18.86
CA TRP A 388 -16.45 38.62 -19.81
C TRP A 388 -16.19 40.10 -20.02
N ASP A 389 -15.94 40.50 -21.27
CA ASP A 389 -15.71 41.89 -21.68
C ASP A 389 -16.59 42.24 -22.87
N ALA A 390 -17.69 42.95 -22.62
CA ALA A 390 -18.56 43.56 -23.63
C ALA A 390 -18.91 42.67 -24.86
N GLY A 391 -19.28 41.40 -24.62
CA GLY A 391 -19.65 40.45 -25.69
C GLY A 391 -18.61 39.37 -25.98
N ASN A 392 -17.40 39.51 -25.41
CA ASN A 392 -16.31 38.54 -25.57
C ASN A 392 -16.07 37.77 -24.26
N LEU A 393 -16.08 36.45 -24.35
CA LEU A 393 -15.71 35.55 -23.25
C LEU A 393 -14.27 35.07 -23.44
N LYS A 394 -13.38 35.39 -22.50
CA LYS A 394 -11.96 35.03 -22.54
C LYS A 394 -11.61 34.09 -21.40
N LEU A 395 -10.98 32.96 -21.68
CA LEU A 395 -10.48 32.07 -20.63
C LEU A 395 -9.32 32.76 -19.87
N LYS A 396 -9.49 32.96 -18.56
CA LYS A 396 -8.50 33.60 -17.67
C LYS A 396 -7.64 32.56 -16.94
N SER A 397 -8.24 31.46 -16.51
CA SER A 397 -7.55 30.37 -15.82
C SER A 397 -8.24 29.04 -16.09
N ARG A 398 -7.45 27.96 -16.16
CA ARG A 398 -7.92 26.58 -16.31
C ARG A 398 -7.41 25.76 -15.13
N GLY A 399 -8.32 25.16 -14.37
CA GLY A 399 -7.98 24.14 -13.38
C GLY A 399 -7.47 22.88 -14.07
N PHE A 400 -6.44 22.25 -13.49
CA PHE A 400 -5.93 20.97 -13.98
C PHE A 400 -6.69 19.81 -13.30
N GLY A 401 -7.34 18.98 -14.11
CA GLY A 401 -7.99 17.73 -13.67
C GLY A 401 -9.52 17.80 -13.56
N ASP A 402 -10.14 16.63 -13.43
CA ASP A 402 -11.60 16.44 -13.39
C ASP A 402 -12.21 16.58 -11.98
N GLN A 403 -11.52 17.27 -11.06
CA GLN A 403 -11.94 17.35 -9.65
C GLN A 403 -12.29 18.80 -9.24
N PRO A 404 -13.34 19.00 -8.43
CA PRO A 404 -13.70 20.33 -7.95
C PRO A 404 -12.62 20.91 -7.04
N SER A 405 -12.41 22.23 -7.14
CA SER A 405 -11.36 22.95 -6.42
C SER A 405 -11.86 23.47 -5.07
N SER A 406 -11.01 23.55 -4.04
CA SER A 406 -11.44 24.14 -2.76
C SER A 406 -11.72 25.64 -2.90
N LEU A 407 -12.64 26.16 -2.08
CA LEU A 407 -12.92 27.59 -1.97
C LEU A 407 -11.63 28.40 -1.75
N PHE A 408 -10.72 27.85 -0.93
CA PHE A 408 -9.38 28.37 -0.72
C PHE A 408 -8.55 28.55 -2.01
N SER A 409 -8.67 27.65 -2.98
CA SER A 409 -7.98 27.75 -4.26
C SER A 409 -8.74 28.62 -5.28
N VAL A 410 -10.06 28.67 -5.18
CA VAL A 410 -10.92 29.40 -6.11
C VAL A 410 -10.88 30.91 -5.85
N VAL A 411 -11.01 31.32 -4.58
CA VAL A 411 -11.09 32.74 -4.21
C VAL A 411 -9.90 33.56 -4.70
N PRO A 412 -8.64 33.13 -4.51
CA PRO A 412 -7.48 33.84 -5.06
C PRO A 412 -7.54 34.08 -6.57
N VAL A 413 -8.05 33.11 -7.34
CA VAL A 413 -8.10 33.22 -8.80
C VAL A 413 -9.24 34.13 -9.27
N LEU A 414 -10.36 34.10 -8.55
CA LEU A 414 -11.49 34.99 -8.80
C LEU A 414 -11.16 36.44 -8.45
N THR A 415 -10.55 36.66 -7.28
CA THR A 415 -10.45 38.00 -6.68
C THR A 415 -9.06 38.63 -6.75
N GLY A 416 -8.00 37.85 -6.97
CA GLY A 416 -6.62 38.31 -6.84
C GLY A 416 -6.14 38.44 -5.39
N LEU A 417 -6.94 38.04 -4.40
CA LEU A 417 -6.51 37.91 -3.01
C LEU A 417 -5.44 36.82 -2.89
N GLN A 418 -4.49 36.99 -1.98
CA GLN A 418 -3.52 35.96 -1.67
C GLN A 418 -4.01 35.09 -0.50
N PRO A 419 -3.47 33.87 -0.34
CA PRO A 419 -3.72 33.05 0.84
C PRO A 419 -3.53 33.74 2.19
N VAL A 420 -2.58 34.67 2.28
CA VAL A 420 -2.32 35.48 3.49
C VAL A 420 -3.41 36.53 3.75
N ASP A 421 -4.27 36.79 2.76
CA ASP A 421 -5.39 37.72 2.87
C ASP A 421 -6.68 37.01 3.34
N LEU A 422 -6.64 35.70 3.56
CA LEU A 422 -7.80 34.85 3.93
C LEU A 422 -7.70 34.39 5.39
N ASP A 423 -8.81 34.43 6.12
CA ASP A 423 -8.87 34.12 7.54
C ASP A 423 -10.23 33.52 7.95
N GLY A 424 -10.36 33.11 9.21
CA GLY A 424 -11.58 32.50 9.75
C GLY A 424 -11.52 30.97 9.78
N ASN A 425 -12.63 30.31 9.47
CA ASN A 425 -12.75 28.86 9.58
C ASN A 425 -11.94 28.14 8.49
N SER A 426 -10.75 27.68 8.86
CA SER A 426 -9.82 26.97 7.98
C SER A 426 -10.42 25.70 7.36
N ARG A 427 -11.33 25.00 8.06
CA ARG A 427 -11.99 23.81 7.52
C ARG A 427 -12.93 24.18 6.39
N LEU A 428 -13.71 25.25 6.52
CA LEU A 428 -14.61 25.70 5.47
C LEU A 428 -13.84 26.12 4.21
N TRP A 429 -12.70 26.80 4.37
CA TRP A 429 -11.83 27.18 3.26
C TRP A 429 -11.34 25.97 2.45
N VAL A 430 -10.91 24.89 3.13
CA VAL A 430 -10.29 23.73 2.49
C VAL A 430 -11.32 22.70 2.01
N ASN A 431 -12.40 22.50 2.77
CA ASN A 431 -13.36 21.41 2.54
C ASN A 431 -14.51 21.82 1.63
N THR A 432 -14.86 23.10 1.53
CA THR A 432 -15.86 23.57 0.57
C THR A 432 -15.30 23.42 -0.83
N LYS A 433 -15.82 22.46 -1.61
CA LYS A 433 -15.39 22.20 -2.99
C LYS A 433 -16.35 22.85 -3.98
N LEU A 434 -15.80 23.63 -4.90
CA LEU A 434 -16.51 24.28 -5.99
C LEU A 434 -16.05 23.68 -7.31
N GLY A 435 -17.00 23.15 -8.07
CA GLY A 435 -16.82 22.71 -9.44
C GLY A 435 -17.54 23.64 -10.42
N GLY A 436 -17.27 23.46 -11.71
CA GLY A 436 -17.92 24.19 -12.79
C GLY A 436 -17.20 25.49 -13.18
N ASP A 437 -17.82 26.18 -14.14
CA ASP A 437 -17.25 27.35 -14.79
C ASP A 437 -17.70 28.64 -14.11
N PHE A 438 -16.75 29.53 -13.83
CA PHE A 438 -17.02 30.87 -13.29
C PHE A 438 -16.83 31.90 -14.38
N ILE A 439 -17.75 32.87 -14.47
CA ILE A 439 -17.66 33.99 -15.40
C ILE A 439 -17.61 35.27 -14.58
N ILE A 440 -16.51 36.02 -14.71
CA ILE A 440 -16.31 37.31 -14.04
C ILE A 440 -16.40 38.41 -15.07
N ARG A 441 -17.22 39.44 -14.83
CA ARG A 441 -17.24 40.61 -15.72
C ARG A 441 -15.98 41.44 -15.49
N LYS A 442 -15.34 41.87 -16.57
CA LYS A 442 -14.19 42.76 -16.50
C LYS A 442 -14.55 44.03 -15.72
N GLY A 443 -13.70 44.39 -14.75
CA GLY A 443 -13.91 45.56 -13.90
C GLY A 443 -14.82 45.34 -12.69
N THR A 444 -15.31 44.12 -12.44
CA THR A 444 -16.04 43.80 -11.20
C THR A 444 -15.11 43.97 -10.00
N SER A 445 -15.57 44.66 -8.95
CA SER A 445 -14.81 44.83 -7.72
C SER A 445 -14.66 43.51 -6.97
N THR A 446 -13.59 43.37 -6.20
CA THR A 446 -13.39 42.21 -5.32
C THR A 446 -14.55 42.03 -4.35
N GLU A 447 -15.09 43.13 -3.81
CA GLU A 447 -16.23 43.12 -2.90
C GLU A 447 -17.49 42.51 -3.54
N ALA A 448 -17.82 42.91 -4.77
CA ALA A 448 -18.98 42.36 -5.48
C ALA A 448 -18.79 40.87 -5.81
N ILE A 449 -17.58 40.44 -6.17
CA ILE A 449 -17.27 39.01 -6.39
C ILE A 449 -17.47 38.21 -5.10
N ILE A 450 -17.05 38.75 -3.95
CA ILE A 450 -17.20 38.07 -2.65
C ILE A 450 -18.67 38.02 -2.20
N GLU A 451 -19.43 39.08 -2.44
CA GLU A 451 -20.87 39.12 -2.16
C GLU A 451 -21.63 38.08 -3.00
N ASP A 452 -21.39 38.04 -4.30
CA ASP A 452 -21.99 37.04 -5.21
C ASP A 452 -21.58 35.61 -4.80
N LEU A 453 -20.31 35.40 -4.47
CA LEU A 453 -19.82 34.11 -4.01
C LEU A 453 -20.48 33.70 -2.69
N GLY A 454 -20.61 34.61 -1.72
CA GLY A 454 -21.31 34.37 -0.46
C GLY A 454 -22.78 34.02 -0.67
N SER A 455 -23.44 34.69 -1.60
CA SER A 455 -24.81 34.36 -2.02
C SER A 455 -24.89 32.94 -2.59
N MET A 456 -23.99 32.56 -3.50
CA MET A 456 -23.92 31.20 -4.06
C MET A 456 -23.69 30.14 -2.99
N LEU A 457 -22.75 30.34 -2.06
CA LEU A 457 -22.46 29.39 -0.98
C LEU A 457 -23.69 29.15 -0.08
N ASN A 458 -24.47 30.20 0.19
CA ASN A 458 -25.64 30.12 1.06
C ASN A 458 -26.90 29.64 0.33
N HIS A 459 -27.16 30.18 -0.86
CA HIS A 459 -28.37 29.90 -1.62
C HIS A 459 -28.28 28.57 -2.36
N ASP A 460 -27.17 28.30 -3.04
CA ASP A 460 -27.04 27.14 -3.91
C ASP A 460 -26.47 25.93 -3.16
N LEU A 461 -25.47 26.15 -2.28
CA LEU A 461 -24.83 25.07 -1.52
C LEU A 461 -25.36 24.90 -0.08
N LYS A 462 -26.29 25.76 0.36
CA LYS A 462 -26.94 25.70 1.69
C LYS A 462 -25.96 25.67 2.88
N LEU A 463 -24.80 26.31 2.76
CA LEU A 463 -23.71 26.20 3.75
C LEU A 463 -23.86 27.08 5.00
N GLN A 464 -24.76 28.07 5.02
CA GLN A 464 -24.94 29.01 6.14
C GLN A 464 -23.62 29.63 6.61
N VAL A 465 -22.92 30.34 5.72
CA VAL A 465 -21.62 30.97 5.97
C VAL A 465 -21.66 32.48 5.75
N SER A 466 -20.80 33.23 6.44
CA SER A 466 -20.54 34.64 6.14
C SER A 466 -19.14 34.79 5.52
N LEU A 467 -19.05 35.58 4.44
CA LEU A 467 -17.82 36.02 3.79
C LEU A 467 -17.72 37.54 3.90
N GLU A 468 -16.86 38.03 4.79
CA GLU A 468 -16.78 39.46 5.12
C GLU A 468 -15.33 39.94 5.24
N PHE A 469 -15.05 41.14 4.75
CA PHE A 469 -13.78 41.80 5.02
C PHE A 469 -13.78 42.40 6.43
N LYS A 470 -12.79 42.01 7.24
CA LYS A 470 -12.57 42.58 8.58
C LYS A 470 -11.18 43.17 8.68
N LYS A 471 -11.08 44.24 9.46
CA LYS A 471 -9.81 44.85 9.85
C LYS A 471 -9.35 44.19 11.14
N VAL A 472 -8.13 43.63 11.12
CA VAL A 472 -7.56 42.90 12.25
C VAL A 472 -6.09 43.25 12.41
N ASP A 473 -5.64 43.34 13.65
CA ASP A 473 -4.22 43.51 13.95
C ASP A 473 -3.47 42.21 13.71
N ARG A 474 -2.47 42.24 12.83
CA ARG A 474 -1.60 41.11 12.52
C ARG A 474 -0.14 41.54 12.52
N GLU A 475 0.73 40.58 12.81
CA GLU A 475 2.15 40.70 12.51
C GLU A 475 2.34 40.73 10.98
N VAL A 476 2.98 41.80 10.50
CA VAL A 476 3.28 42.02 9.09
C VAL A 476 4.75 42.37 8.91
N TYR A 477 5.23 42.25 7.67
CA TYR A 477 6.49 42.87 7.27
C TYR A 477 6.23 44.22 6.63
N VAL A 478 6.92 45.27 7.09
CA VAL A 478 6.86 46.60 6.49
C VAL A 478 8.11 46.82 5.65
N ALA A 479 7.94 46.93 4.34
CA ALA A 479 9.00 47.22 3.39
C ALA A 479 9.33 48.72 3.37
N ARG A 480 10.56 49.07 3.76
CA ARG A 480 11.08 50.45 3.82
C ARG A 480 12.35 50.61 2.99
N GLY A 481 12.62 51.85 2.59
CA GLY A 481 13.84 52.24 1.87
C GLY A 481 13.55 52.80 0.49
N THR A 482 14.58 52.79 -0.35
CA THR A 482 14.51 53.20 -1.76
C THR A 482 14.68 51.97 -2.62
N PHE A 483 13.71 51.69 -3.49
CA PHE A 483 13.79 50.55 -4.40
C PHE A 483 14.94 50.74 -5.39
N GLN A 484 15.91 49.82 -5.37
CA GLN A 484 17.05 49.78 -6.27
C GLN A 484 16.91 48.54 -7.19
N PRO A 485 16.77 48.71 -8.51
CA PRO A 485 16.60 47.58 -9.41
C PRO A 485 17.93 46.87 -9.65
N ALA A 486 18.24 45.89 -8.82
CA ALA A 486 19.44 45.07 -8.92
C ALA A 486 19.06 43.58 -8.90
N PRO A 487 18.31 43.06 -9.91
CA PRO A 487 17.94 41.67 -9.91
C PRO A 487 19.19 40.78 -10.07
N ILE A 488 19.66 40.23 -8.95
CA ILE A 488 20.80 39.31 -8.86
C ILE A 488 20.32 37.90 -9.22
N GLY A 489 21.15 37.12 -9.90
CA GLY A 489 20.92 35.69 -10.00
C GLY A 489 22.20 34.89 -10.17
N PRO A 490 22.12 33.56 -10.04
CA PRO A 490 23.26 32.67 -10.20
C PRO A 490 23.85 32.74 -11.62
N ALA A 491 25.09 32.27 -11.79
CA ALA A 491 25.84 32.40 -13.06
C ALA A 491 25.15 31.80 -14.30
N TRP A 492 24.17 30.91 -14.11
CA TRP A 492 23.37 30.32 -15.18
C TRP A 492 22.16 31.18 -15.61
N ARG A 493 21.82 32.22 -14.85
CA ARG A 493 20.76 33.18 -15.21
C ARG A 493 21.15 33.92 -16.49
N ARG A 494 20.23 33.95 -17.45
CA ARG A 494 20.48 34.66 -18.71
C ARG A 494 20.52 36.19 -18.47
N PRO A 495 21.47 36.93 -19.07
CA PRO A 495 21.61 38.38 -18.88
C PRO A 495 20.34 39.20 -19.20
N GLU A 496 19.48 38.69 -20.09
CA GLU A 496 18.22 39.32 -20.49
C GLU A 496 17.08 39.17 -19.49
N ASP A 497 17.19 38.26 -18.51
CA ASP A 497 16.14 38.02 -17.52
C ASP A 497 16.16 39.10 -16.44
N LYS A 498 15.08 39.89 -16.38
CA LYS A 498 14.93 41.01 -15.43
C LYS A 498 14.08 40.65 -14.20
N SER A 499 13.71 39.38 -14.03
CA SER A 499 12.79 38.95 -12.97
C SER A 499 13.45 38.89 -11.59
N TYR A 500 12.75 39.31 -10.54
CA TYR A 500 13.23 39.18 -9.17
C TYR A 500 12.99 37.76 -8.66
N LEU A 501 13.96 37.20 -7.94
CA LEU A 501 13.90 35.82 -7.47
C LEU A 501 13.42 35.79 -6.02
N ILE A 502 12.41 34.98 -5.72
CA ILE A 502 11.87 34.79 -4.37
C ILE A 502 12.08 33.32 -3.99
N TYR A 503 13.05 33.05 -3.13
CA TYR A 503 13.46 31.69 -2.76
C TYR A 503 13.96 31.60 -1.33
N GLY A 504 13.83 30.41 -0.74
CA GLY A 504 14.20 30.10 0.63
C GLY A 504 15.64 29.60 0.73
N LYS A 505 15.83 28.43 1.32
CA LYS A 505 17.16 27.84 1.52
C LYS A 505 17.75 27.30 0.22
N GLU A 506 17.01 26.50 -0.53
CA GLU A 506 17.42 26.06 -1.86
C GLU A 506 17.22 27.20 -2.86
N GLY A 507 18.34 27.66 -3.42
CA GLY A 507 18.35 28.57 -4.55
C GLY A 507 17.93 27.86 -5.84
N PRO A 508 17.76 28.61 -6.92
CA PRO A 508 17.34 28.02 -8.17
C PRO A 508 18.45 27.14 -8.77
N GLU A 509 18.13 25.87 -9.04
CA GLU A 509 19.03 24.89 -9.68
C GLU A 509 18.73 24.78 -11.19
N PRO A 510 19.75 24.65 -12.07
CA PRO A 510 19.55 24.59 -13.52
C PRO A 510 18.64 23.45 -14.00
N ASP A 511 18.66 22.32 -13.28
CA ASP A 511 18.03 21.07 -13.71
C ASP A 511 16.73 20.74 -12.94
N LYS A 512 16.33 21.58 -11.97
CA LYS A 512 15.11 21.40 -11.16
C LYS A 512 14.18 22.60 -11.29
N LEU A 513 13.43 22.65 -12.38
CA LEU A 513 12.55 23.76 -12.74
C LEU A 513 11.16 23.65 -12.07
N HIS A 514 11.09 23.77 -10.74
CA HIS A 514 9.83 24.00 -10.03
C HIS A 514 9.74 25.46 -9.57
N PHE A 515 9.38 26.36 -10.49
CA PHE A 515 9.12 27.76 -10.17
C PHE A 515 7.78 28.25 -10.73
N ALA A 516 7.18 29.22 -10.05
CA ALA A 516 6.07 30.00 -10.58
C ALA A 516 6.59 31.36 -11.04
N GLU A 517 6.36 31.71 -12.30
CA GLU A 517 6.72 33.00 -12.88
C GLU A 517 5.47 33.87 -13.03
N SER A 518 5.60 35.14 -12.64
CA SER A 518 4.52 36.11 -12.76
C SER A 518 5.05 37.52 -12.94
N ALA A 519 4.19 38.43 -13.40
CA ALA A 519 4.51 39.83 -13.52
C ALA A 519 3.29 40.68 -13.17
N GLY A 520 3.53 41.86 -12.59
CA GLY A 520 2.46 42.75 -12.15
C GLY A 520 2.99 44.07 -11.60
N LYS A 521 2.13 44.85 -10.94
CA LYS A 521 2.54 46.11 -10.31
C LYS A 521 3.31 45.83 -9.02
N PHE A 522 3.96 46.85 -8.48
CA PHE A 522 4.71 46.74 -7.24
C PHE A 522 3.92 46.13 -6.05
N PRO A 523 2.63 46.45 -5.82
CA PRO A 523 1.84 45.78 -4.78
C PRO A 523 1.67 44.27 -5.01
N ASP A 524 1.60 43.82 -6.26
CA ASP A 524 1.49 42.39 -6.61
C ASP A 524 2.82 41.67 -6.33
N PHE A 525 3.95 42.35 -6.52
CA PHE A 525 5.26 41.85 -6.12
C PHE A 525 5.38 41.68 -4.60
N LEU A 526 4.89 42.65 -3.80
CA LEU A 526 4.85 42.52 -2.33
C LEU A 526 3.94 41.39 -1.87
N LYS A 527 2.79 41.21 -2.53
CA LYS A 527 1.89 40.07 -2.31
C LYS A 527 2.58 38.72 -2.58
N ALA A 528 3.40 38.64 -3.63
CA ALA A 528 4.17 37.43 -3.94
C ALA A 528 5.24 37.12 -2.88
N ILE A 529 5.91 38.15 -2.33
CA ILE A 529 6.81 37.99 -1.18
C ILE A 529 6.02 37.50 0.04
N GLY A 530 4.90 38.15 0.33
CA GLY A 530 4.00 37.79 1.43
C GLY A 530 3.50 36.35 1.36
N TYR A 531 3.16 35.89 0.16
CA TYR A 531 2.83 34.50 -0.10
C TYR A 531 3.96 33.53 0.25
N ARG A 532 5.23 33.89 0.01
CA ARG A 532 6.37 33.03 0.36
C ARG A 532 6.72 33.09 1.85
N VAL A 533 6.55 34.22 2.52
CA VAL A 533 6.87 34.37 3.95
C VAL A 533 5.70 34.07 4.89
N GLY A 534 4.51 33.84 4.33
CA GLY A 534 3.30 33.51 5.09
C GLY A 534 2.72 34.64 5.92
N ARG A 535 3.12 35.89 5.63
CA ARG A 535 2.66 37.09 6.34
C ARG A 535 2.43 38.22 5.33
N PRO A 536 1.47 39.13 5.55
CA PRO A 536 1.29 40.30 4.69
C PRO A 536 2.55 41.18 4.66
N VAL A 537 2.84 41.77 3.49
CA VAL A 537 3.96 42.69 3.30
C VAL A 537 3.41 44.05 2.88
N LEU A 538 3.57 45.06 3.74
CA LEU A 538 3.11 46.42 3.51
C LEU A 538 4.23 47.29 2.94
N SER A 539 3.87 48.37 2.25
CA SER A 539 4.84 49.29 1.66
C SER A 539 4.83 50.65 2.33
N GLU A 540 6.00 51.12 2.77
CA GLU A 540 6.26 52.50 3.22
C GLU A 540 7.42 53.13 2.42
N ILE A 541 7.60 52.71 1.18
CA ILE A 541 8.69 53.21 0.33
C ILE A 541 8.31 54.56 -0.28
N LYS A 542 9.29 55.48 -0.32
CA LYS A 542 9.04 56.86 -0.76
C LYS A 542 8.71 56.98 -2.25
N ASN A 543 9.28 56.10 -3.09
CA ASN A 543 9.10 56.10 -4.54
C ASN A 543 8.97 54.66 -5.05
N PRO A 544 7.76 54.07 -5.06
CA PRO A 544 7.57 52.73 -5.61
C PRO A 544 7.85 52.70 -7.11
N PRO A 545 8.47 51.61 -7.62
CA PRO A 545 8.73 51.45 -9.04
C PRO A 545 7.43 51.56 -9.85
N GLN A 546 7.48 52.35 -10.92
CA GLN A 546 6.38 52.55 -11.85
C GLN A 546 6.50 51.56 -13.00
N GLY A 547 5.42 50.82 -13.30
CA GLY A 547 5.38 49.82 -14.35
C GLY A 547 5.26 48.38 -13.84
N SER A 548 5.39 47.43 -14.78
CA SER A 548 5.29 46.00 -14.47
C SER A 548 6.65 45.45 -14.04
N ILE A 549 6.64 44.65 -12.99
CA ILE A 549 7.80 43.95 -12.42
C ILE A 549 7.56 42.46 -12.62
N GLY A 550 8.56 41.74 -13.12
CA GLY A 550 8.53 40.27 -13.20
C GLY A 550 9.19 39.65 -11.97
N TRP A 551 8.67 38.52 -11.51
CA TRP A 551 9.28 37.73 -10.43
C TRP A 551 9.09 36.23 -10.62
N ARG A 552 9.98 35.45 -10.01
CA ARG A 552 9.91 33.99 -9.98
C ARG A 552 10.00 33.49 -8.55
N ILE A 553 9.04 32.65 -8.16
CA ILE A 553 9.00 32.00 -6.85
C ILE A 553 9.51 30.58 -7.01
N TYR A 554 10.55 30.21 -6.27
CA TYR A 554 11.08 28.84 -6.24
C TYR A 554 10.59 28.11 -4.99
N PHE A 555 10.16 26.86 -5.21
CA PHE A 555 9.67 25.96 -4.17
C PHE A 555 10.75 24.92 -3.87
N ASP A 556 11.24 24.89 -2.63
CA ASP A 556 12.31 24.02 -2.13
C ASP A 556 11.75 22.61 -1.85
N GLN A 557 12.39 21.54 -2.38
CA GLN A 557 11.89 20.17 -2.21
C GLN A 557 12.09 19.66 -0.77
N SER A 558 13.07 20.17 -0.02
CA SER A 558 13.33 19.82 1.39
C SER A 558 12.30 20.41 2.37
N GLU A 559 11.36 21.22 1.87
CA GLU A 559 10.27 21.85 2.62
C GLU A 559 8.93 21.12 2.47
N HIS A 560 8.91 19.79 2.22
CA HIS A 560 7.71 18.96 2.14
C HIS A 560 6.66 19.29 3.22
N THR A 561 5.54 19.90 2.80
CA THR A 561 4.28 19.93 3.57
C THR A 561 3.30 18.99 2.88
N THR A 562 2.73 18.05 3.64
CA THR A 562 1.74 17.08 3.15
C THR A 562 0.40 17.76 2.88
N TRP A 563 -0.47 17.09 2.10
CA TRP A 563 -1.72 17.67 1.58
C TRP A 563 -2.73 18.11 2.67
N GLU A 564 -2.51 17.76 3.92
CA GLU A 564 -3.49 17.92 4.99
C GLU A 564 -3.30 19.21 5.81
N ASN A 565 -2.16 19.92 5.66
CA ASN A 565 -1.84 21.11 6.46
C ASN A 565 -1.66 22.37 5.61
N PHE A 566 -2.69 23.21 5.59
CA PHE A 566 -2.62 24.59 5.15
C PHE A 566 -1.72 25.43 6.10
N PRO A 567 -0.87 26.38 5.62
CA PRO A 567 -0.59 26.78 4.24
C PRO A 567 0.77 26.29 3.70
N ARG A 568 0.77 25.86 2.43
CA ARG A 568 1.74 24.90 1.85
C ARG A 568 3.00 25.42 1.16
N ASN A 569 3.28 26.71 1.06
CA ASN A 569 4.46 27.19 0.31
C ASN A 569 5.27 28.22 1.08
N PHE A 570 5.08 28.29 2.40
CA PHE A 570 5.83 29.22 3.22
C PHE A 570 7.25 28.73 3.43
N ALA A 571 8.20 29.65 3.41
CA ALA A 571 9.58 29.29 3.66
C ALA A 571 9.72 28.93 5.12
N LYS A 572 10.41 27.82 5.42
CA LYS A 572 10.76 27.49 6.81
C LYS A 572 11.64 28.59 7.41
N ASN A 573 12.45 29.23 6.58
CA ASN A 573 13.26 30.39 6.94
C ASN A 573 12.80 31.63 6.18
N THR A 574 11.79 32.33 6.73
CA THR A 574 11.24 33.56 6.16
C THR A 574 12.28 34.69 6.10
N GLN A 575 13.17 34.76 7.09
CA GLN A 575 14.22 35.77 7.15
C GLN A 575 15.18 35.67 5.97
N LEU A 576 15.51 34.45 5.55
CA LEU A 576 16.38 34.20 4.41
C LEU A 576 15.72 34.63 3.08
N VAL A 577 14.41 34.40 2.93
CA VAL A 577 13.66 34.90 1.77
C VAL A 577 13.72 36.43 1.71
N LEU A 578 13.45 37.09 2.83
CA LEU A 578 13.49 38.55 2.91
C LEU A 578 14.88 39.08 2.63
N GLN A 579 15.93 38.42 3.12
CA GLN A 579 17.31 38.76 2.83
C GLN A 579 17.61 38.70 1.32
N HIS A 580 17.26 37.61 0.64
CA HIS A 580 17.47 37.49 -0.81
C HIS A 580 16.71 38.55 -1.60
N VAL A 581 15.50 38.92 -1.16
CA VAL A 581 14.74 40.01 -1.77
C VAL A 581 15.39 41.36 -1.49
N SER A 582 15.88 41.60 -0.26
CA SER A 582 16.61 42.80 0.13
C SER A 582 17.87 43.00 -0.72
N GLU A 583 18.63 41.94 -0.96
CA GLU A 583 19.84 41.98 -1.80
C GLU A 583 19.54 42.41 -3.25
N GLN A 584 18.37 42.03 -3.78
CA GLN A 584 17.98 42.34 -5.15
C GLN A 584 17.28 43.69 -5.32
N THR A 585 16.68 44.22 -4.25
CA THR A 585 15.78 45.39 -4.30
C THR A 585 16.25 46.58 -3.47
N GLY A 586 17.25 46.39 -2.60
CA GLY A 586 17.68 47.40 -1.61
C GLY A 586 16.64 47.71 -0.52
N LEU A 587 15.54 46.97 -0.46
CA LEU A 587 14.49 47.16 0.55
C LEU A 587 14.89 46.52 1.88
N THR A 588 14.41 47.09 2.98
CA THR A 588 14.51 46.48 4.32
C THR A 588 13.13 46.11 4.81
N PHE A 589 13.02 44.97 5.50
CA PHE A 589 11.75 44.45 6.01
C PHE A 589 11.80 44.42 7.53
N HIS A 590 10.79 45.03 8.16
CA HIS A 590 10.67 45.11 9.62
C HIS A 590 9.39 44.44 10.07
N GLU A 591 9.46 43.61 11.13
CA GLU A 591 8.27 43.00 11.73
C GLU A 591 7.55 44.02 12.59
N GLU A 592 6.27 44.26 12.29
CA GLU A 592 5.42 45.19 13.03
C GLU A 592 4.00 44.64 13.15
N ASN A 593 3.28 45.03 14.20
CA ASN A 593 1.85 44.79 14.29
C ASN A 593 1.10 45.94 13.61
N ARG A 594 0.29 45.61 12.60
CA ARG A 594 -0.50 46.57 11.83
C ARG A 594 -1.91 46.06 11.61
N GLU A 595 -2.85 47.00 11.52
CA GLU A 595 -4.21 46.72 11.09
C GLU A 595 -4.18 46.35 9.60
N VAL A 596 -4.59 45.13 9.28
CA VAL A 596 -4.73 44.63 7.91
C VAL A 596 -6.17 44.24 7.62
N ARG A 597 -6.58 44.39 6.37
CA ARG A 597 -7.90 44.01 5.89
C ARG A 597 -7.85 42.57 5.34
N LEU A 598 -8.49 41.63 6.02
CA LEU A 598 -8.55 40.22 5.62
C LEU A 598 -9.98 39.81 5.30
N LEU A 599 -10.14 38.81 4.42
CA LEU A 599 -11.42 38.18 4.14
C LEU A 599 -11.66 37.04 5.12
N PHE A 600 -12.68 37.17 5.96
CA PHE A 600 -13.08 36.16 6.92
C PHE A 600 -14.19 35.28 6.37
N LEU A 601 -14.01 33.97 6.46
CA LEU A 601 -15.06 32.98 6.27
C LEU A 601 -15.50 32.44 7.63
N GLN A 602 -16.76 32.65 7.99
CA GLN A 602 -17.34 32.23 9.26
C GLN A 602 -18.51 31.28 9.03
N ASP A 603 -18.62 30.28 9.92
CA ASP A 603 -19.77 29.39 9.98
C ASP A 603 -20.87 30.08 10.79
N LEU A 604 -22.08 30.19 10.24
CA LEU A 604 -23.25 30.75 10.93
C LEU A 604 -24.19 29.65 11.45
N GLY A 605 -23.89 28.38 11.16
CA GLY A 605 -24.75 27.23 11.46
C GLY A 605 -24.52 26.55 12.81
N ASN A 606 -23.70 27.13 13.70
CA ASN A 606 -23.46 26.66 15.08
C ASN A 606 -23.61 27.78 16.11
#